data_AF-A0A447JAA4-F1
#
_entry.id   AF-A0A447JAA4-F1
#
_cell.length_a   1.000
_cell.length_b   1.000
_cell.length_c   1.000
_cell.angle_alpha   90.00
_cell.angle_beta   90.00
_cell.angle_gamma   90.00
#
_symmetry.space_group_name_H-M   'P 1'
#
loop_
_entity.id
_entity.type
_entity.pdbx_description
1 polymer ?
#
loop_
_entity_poly.entity_id
_entity_poly.type
_entity_poly.pdbx_seq_one_letter_code
_entity_poly.pdbx_strand_id
1 'polypeptide(L)'
;MSGPNAAMRRYWQAVMHPKWAWDVGLNGRPHDLGNISAYLGKPTGLEDYIGWLANNFDPSISWKDLEWIREFWDGPMVIKGILDPEDARDAVRFGADGIVVSNHGGRQLDGVLSSARALPAIADAVKGDIAILADSGIRNGLDVVRMIALGADTVLLGRAYLYALATAGKSGCRQPAGPD
;
A
#
# COMPACT_ATOMS: atom_id res chain seq x y z
N MET A 1 5.46 -7.29 -18.61
CA MET A 1 5.77 -8.55 -19.30
C MET A 1 6.92 -8.28 -20.26
N SER A 2 8.15 -8.52 -19.81
CA SER A 2 9.35 -8.38 -20.63
C SER A 2 9.60 -9.65 -21.45
N GLY A 3 10.58 -9.58 -22.36
CA GLY A 3 11.07 -10.72 -23.14
C GLY A 3 10.39 -10.95 -24.50
N PRO A 4 10.89 -11.94 -25.28
CA PRO A 4 10.41 -12.21 -26.65
C PRO A 4 8.90 -12.46 -26.70
N ASN A 5 8.21 -12.03 -27.74
CA ASN A 5 6.77 -12.27 -27.97
C ASN A 5 5.81 -11.70 -26.89
N ALA A 6 6.24 -10.69 -26.12
CA ALA A 6 5.42 -10.09 -25.06
C ALA A 6 4.05 -9.58 -25.55
N ALA A 7 3.97 -9.03 -26.77
CA ALA A 7 2.71 -8.59 -27.36
C ALA A 7 1.75 -9.78 -27.60
N MET A 8 2.23 -10.86 -28.22
CA MET A 8 1.43 -12.06 -28.48
C MET A 8 0.91 -12.70 -27.19
N ARG A 9 1.75 -12.78 -26.15
CA ARG A 9 1.32 -13.29 -24.83
C ARG A 9 0.22 -12.43 -24.21
N ARG A 10 0.30 -11.09 -24.34
CA ARG A 10 -0.74 -10.18 -23.84
C ARG A 10 -2.07 -10.41 -24.56
N TYR A 11 -2.06 -10.54 -25.88
CA TYR A 11 -3.27 -10.87 -26.64
C TYR A 11 -3.87 -12.21 -26.21
N TRP A 12 -3.03 -13.23 -26.05
CA TRP A 12 -3.51 -14.54 -25.59
C TRP A 12 -4.13 -14.49 -24.19
N GLN A 13 -3.54 -13.73 -23.26
CA GLN A 13 -4.13 -13.51 -21.94
C GLN A 13 -5.50 -12.83 -22.02
N ALA A 14 -5.66 -11.81 -22.87
CA ALA A 14 -6.96 -11.15 -23.04
C ALA A 14 -8.02 -12.10 -23.60
N VAL A 15 -7.65 -12.93 -24.59
CA VAL A 15 -8.56 -13.95 -25.17
C VAL A 15 -8.97 -14.99 -24.13
N MET A 16 -8.03 -15.44 -23.28
CA MET A 16 -8.30 -16.44 -22.24
C MET A 16 -9.08 -15.88 -21.04
N HIS A 17 -9.24 -14.56 -20.92
CA HIS A 17 -9.97 -13.91 -19.83
C HIS A 17 -11.01 -12.91 -20.38
N PRO A 18 -12.00 -13.39 -21.16
CA PRO A 18 -12.91 -12.52 -21.92
C PRO A 18 -13.74 -11.60 -21.02
N LYS A 19 -14.17 -12.10 -19.85
CA LYS A 19 -14.88 -11.27 -18.86
C LYS A 19 -14.02 -10.11 -18.36
N TRP A 20 -12.76 -10.37 -18.02
CA TRP A 20 -11.83 -9.32 -17.58
C TRP A 20 -11.53 -8.33 -18.71
N ALA A 21 -11.31 -8.83 -19.93
CA ALA A 21 -11.06 -7.98 -21.09
C ALA A 21 -12.23 -7.04 -21.40
N TRP A 22 -13.47 -7.51 -21.22
CA TRP A 22 -14.67 -6.71 -21.35
C TRP A 22 -14.82 -5.70 -20.20
N ASP A 23 -14.84 -6.19 -18.95
CA ASP A 23 -15.15 -5.38 -17.76
C ASP A 23 -14.05 -4.36 -17.47
N VAL A 24 -12.78 -4.78 -17.50
CA VAL A 24 -11.63 -3.91 -17.19
C VAL A 24 -11.06 -3.30 -18.46
N GLY A 25 -10.87 -4.08 -19.53
CA GLY A 25 -10.17 -3.62 -20.74
C GLY A 25 -10.99 -2.69 -21.65
N LEU A 26 -12.32 -2.85 -21.70
CA LEU A 26 -13.18 -1.99 -22.53
C LEU A 26 -13.98 -1.02 -21.66
N ASN A 27 -14.70 -1.54 -20.66
CA ASN A 27 -15.58 -0.72 -19.82
C ASN A 27 -14.86 0.00 -18.69
N GLY A 28 -13.64 -0.42 -18.33
CA GLY A 28 -12.85 0.18 -17.24
C GLY A 28 -12.05 1.43 -17.62
N ARG A 29 -12.34 2.06 -18.77
CA ARG A 29 -11.64 3.26 -19.25
C ARG A 29 -12.11 4.53 -18.52
N PRO A 30 -11.29 5.59 -18.45
CA PRO A 30 -9.92 5.70 -18.96
C PRO A 30 -8.92 4.85 -18.16
N HIS A 31 -7.90 4.32 -18.84
CA HIS A 31 -6.80 3.60 -18.21
C HIS A 31 -5.63 4.54 -17.93
N ASP A 32 -5.90 5.57 -17.15
CA ASP A 32 -4.91 6.54 -16.72
C ASP A 32 -4.71 6.50 -15.20
N LEU A 33 -3.74 7.29 -14.73
CA LEU A 33 -3.56 7.55 -13.30
C LEU A 33 -4.23 8.87 -12.97
N GLY A 34 -5.46 8.81 -12.46
CA GLY A 34 -6.32 9.99 -12.28
C GLY A 34 -5.68 11.13 -11.48
N ASN A 35 -4.92 10.83 -10.42
CA ASN A 35 -4.23 11.85 -9.63
C ASN A 35 -3.13 12.58 -10.41
N ILE A 36 -2.36 11.86 -11.23
CA ILE A 36 -1.27 12.44 -12.03
C ILE A 36 -1.82 13.13 -13.26
N SER A 37 -2.81 12.53 -13.89
CA SER A 37 -3.48 13.10 -15.06
C SER A 37 -4.14 14.44 -14.73
N ALA A 38 -4.75 14.54 -13.54
CA ALA A 38 -5.28 15.79 -13.01
C ALA A 38 -4.16 16.82 -12.76
N TYR A 39 -3.06 16.42 -12.13
CA TYR A 39 -1.93 17.32 -11.84
C TYR A 39 -1.26 17.86 -13.11
N LEU A 40 -1.05 17.01 -14.12
CA LEU A 40 -0.38 17.37 -15.38
C LEU A 40 -1.34 17.95 -16.44
N GLY A 41 -2.65 17.93 -16.20
CA GLY A 41 -3.67 18.40 -17.15
C GLY A 41 -3.77 17.56 -18.43
N LYS A 42 -3.24 16.32 -18.44
CA LYS A 42 -3.29 15.42 -19.61
C LYS A 42 -3.39 13.95 -19.18
N PRO A 43 -4.09 13.09 -19.96
CA PRO A 43 -4.12 11.66 -19.69
C PRO A 43 -2.71 11.09 -19.59
N THR A 44 -2.40 10.45 -18.46
CA THR A 44 -1.07 9.88 -18.18
C THR A 44 -1.23 8.38 -17.98
N GLY A 45 -0.74 7.62 -18.95
CA GLY A 45 -0.77 6.16 -18.91
C GLY A 45 0.35 5.56 -18.04
N LEU A 46 0.37 4.24 -17.92
CA LEU A 46 1.37 3.53 -17.10
C LEU A 46 2.82 3.76 -17.58
N GLU A 47 3.03 3.85 -18.90
CA GLU A 47 4.36 4.08 -19.48
C GLU A 47 4.88 5.48 -19.15
N ASP A 48 4.04 6.50 -19.33
CA ASP A 48 4.35 7.89 -18.95
C ASP A 48 4.62 8.02 -17.45
N TYR A 49 3.84 7.31 -16.63
CA TYR A 49 4.01 7.30 -15.19
C TYR A 49 5.36 6.77 -14.73
N ILE A 50 5.85 5.68 -15.33
CA ILE A 50 7.15 5.11 -14.96
C ILE A 50 8.27 6.13 -15.23
N GLY A 51 8.20 6.82 -16.38
CA GLY A 51 9.12 7.91 -16.69
C GLY A 51 9.00 9.09 -15.72
N TRP A 52 7.77 9.48 -15.37
CA TRP A 52 7.52 10.53 -14.38
C TRP A 52 8.06 10.17 -12.99
N LEU A 53 7.80 8.95 -12.51
CA LEU A 53 8.34 8.41 -11.26
C LEU A 53 9.85 8.46 -11.24
N ALA A 54 10.53 7.96 -12.29
CA ALA A 54 11.99 7.94 -12.35
C ALA A 54 12.62 9.34 -12.22
N ASN A 55 11.92 10.39 -12.66
CA ASN A 55 12.38 11.78 -12.59
C ASN A 55 12.00 12.49 -11.28
N ASN A 56 11.02 11.98 -10.53
CA ASN A 56 10.48 12.65 -9.33
C ASN A 56 10.64 11.82 -8.05
N PHE A 57 11.18 10.61 -8.15
CA PHE A 57 11.47 9.76 -7.00
C PHE A 57 12.78 10.21 -6.36
N ASP A 58 12.69 10.75 -5.15
CA ASP A 58 13.85 11.19 -4.37
C ASP A 58 14.22 10.11 -3.33
N PRO A 59 15.34 9.39 -3.51
CA PRO A 59 15.80 8.41 -2.53
C PRO A 59 16.48 9.04 -1.31
N SER A 60 16.68 10.36 -1.28
CA SER A 60 17.33 11.08 -0.18
C SER A 60 16.35 11.57 0.90
N ILE A 61 15.05 11.26 0.75
CA ILE A 61 14.01 11.61 1.73
C ILE A 61 14.45 11.22 3.14
N SER A 62 14.34 12.19 4.04
CA SER A 62 14.75 12.14 5.42
C SER A 62 13.68 12.74 6.34
N TRP A 63 13.92 12.69 7.65
CA TRP A 63 13.05 13.34 8.64
C TRP A 63 12.86 14.84 8.40
N LYS A 64 13.89 15.55 7.90
CA LYS A 64 13.80 16.98 7.58
C LYS A 64 12.78 17.26 6.48
N ASP A 65 12.63 16.35 5.52
CA ASP A 65 11.65 16.50 4.44
C ASP A 65 10.22 16.31 4.97
N LEU A 66 10.05 15.50 6.02
CA LEU A 66 8.76 15.38 6.72
C LEU A 66 8.42 16.66 7.48
N GLU A 67 9.41 17.34 8.08
CA GLU A 67 9.21 18.66 8.71
C GLU A 67 8.71 19.68 7.70
N TRP A 68 9.33 19.71 6.51
CA TRP A 68 8.86 20.56 5.42
C TRP A 68 7.43 20.18 4.98
N ILE A 69 7.09 18.90 4.80
CA ILE A 69 5.72 18.48 4.46
C ILE A 69 4.71 18.94 5.52
N ARG A 70 5.10 18.89 6.80
CA ARG A 70 4.27 19.33 7.92
C ARG A 70 3.91 20.81 7.85
N GLU A 71 4.75 21.66 7.23
CA GLU A 71 4.45 23.09 7.02
C GLU A 71 3.29 23.32 6.03
N PHE A 72 2.99 22.35 5.15
CA PHE A 72 1.96 22.47 4.11
C PHE A 72 0.70 21.63 4.36
N TRP A 73 0.76 20.72 5.32
CA TRP A 73 -0.36 19.87 5.71
C TRP A 73 -0.79 20.27 7.11
N ASP A 74 -2.09 20.38 7.38
CA ASP A 74 -2.64 20.64 8.72
C ASP A 74 -3.39 19.41 9.30
N GLY A 75 -3.58 18.36 8.51
CA GLY A 75 -4.31 17.15 8.92
C GLY A 75 -3.45 16.11 9.65
N PRO A 76 -4.02 14.94 9.96
CA PRO A 76 -3.25 13.84 10.53
C PRO A 76 -2.12 13.38 9.58
N MET A 77 -0.93 13.13 10.12
CA MET A 77 0.22 12.62 9.39
C MET A 77 0.59 11.23 9.89
N VAL A 78 0.55 10.26 8.98
CA VAL A 78 0.87 8.85 9.28
C VAL A 78 2.04 8.39 8.43
N ILE A 79 3.10 7.91 9.09
CA ILE A 79 4.33 7.45 8.42
C ILE A 79 4.27 5.94 8.20
N LYS A 80 4.34 5.51 6.93
CA LYS A 80 4.20 4.09 6.56
C LYS A 80 5.51 3.48 6.10
N GLY A 81 5.79 2.27 6.61
CA GLY A 81 6.99 1.52 6.24
C GLY A 81 7.97 1.30 7.39
N ILE A 82 7.56 1.62 8.62
CA ILE A 82 8.39 1.48 9.81
C ILE A 82 8.59 -0.01 10.11
N LEU A 83 9.84 -0.43 10.29
CA LEU A 83 10.22 -1.79 10.70
C LEU A 83 11.22 -1.79 11.86
N ASP A 84 11.68 -0.62 12.30
CA ASP A 84 12.65 -0.43 13.38
C ASP A 84 12.03 0.36 14.55
N PRO A 85 12.30 -0.01 15.82
CA PRO A 85 11.79 0.73 16.98
C PRO A 85 12.36 2.15 17.13
N GLU A 86 13.58 2.44 16.69
CA GLU A 86 14.13 3.81 16.75
C GLU A 86 13.42 4.71 15.74
N ASP A 87 13.16 4.24 14.52
CA ASP A 87 12.36 5.00 13.55
C ASP A 87 10.95 5.30 14.08
N ALA A 88 10.36 4.38 14.85
CA ALA A 88 9.09 4.61 15.53
C ALA A 88 9.19 5.72 16.59
N ARG A 89 10.27 5.74 17.39
CA ARG A 89 10.52 6.82 18.36
C ARG A 89 10.77 8.16 17.66
N ASP A 90 11.45 8.14 16.53
CA ASP A 90 11.66 9.35 15.72
C ASP A 90 10.33 9.87 15.16
N ALA A 91 9.40 8.99 14.75
CA ALA A 91 8.05 9.40 14.38
C ALA A 91 7.29 10.07 15.52
N VAL A 92 7.42 9.57 16.75
CA VAL A 92 6.86 10.21 17.95
C VAL A 92 7.51 11.58 18.19
N ARG A 93 8.85 11.67 18.14
CA ARG A 93 9.60 12.92 18.33
C ARG A 93 9.24 13.98 17.30
N PHE A 94 9.05 13.56 16.05
CA PHE A 94 8.59 14.39 14.95
C PHE A 94 7.15 14.91 15.15
N GLY A 95 6.34 14.23 15.97
CA GLY A 95 4.95 14.59 16.20
C GLY A 95 4.00 14.02 15.14
N ALA A 96 4.31 12.85 14.57
CA ALA A 96 3.36 12.13 13.73
C ALA A 96 2.15 11.65 14.54
N ASP A 97 0.98 11.63 13.90
CA ASP A 97 -0.26 11.13 14.53
C ASP A 97 -0.34 9.60 14.52
N GLY A 98 0.41 8.96 13.63
CA GLY A 98 0.41 7.51 13.49
C GLY A 98 1.62 6.95 12.75
N ILE A 99 1.85 5.66 12.92
CA ILE A 99 2.79 4.87 12.11
C ILE A 99 2.10 3.66 11.51
N VAL A 100 2.63 3.17 10.39
CA VAL A 100 2.26 1.86 9.83
C VAL A 100 3.46 0.95 9.81
N VAL A 101 3.41 -0.11 10.63
CA VAL A 101 4.37 -1.21 10.63
C VAL A 101 4.14 -2.06 9.38
N SER A 102 5.07 -1.99 8.42
CA SER A 102 4.82 -2.43 7.05
C SER A 102 6.12 -2.74 6.31
N ASN A 103 6.19 -3.89 5.65
CA ASN A 103 7.22 -4.17 4.63
C ASN A 103 6.67 -4.08 3.19
N HIS A 104 5.59 -3.32 3.02
CA HIS A 104 4.92 -3.11 1.73
C HIS A 104 4.41 -4.42 1.09
N GLY A 105 4.00 -5.38 1.92
CA GLY A 105 3.53 -6.69 1.49
C GLY A 105 4.62 -7.57 0.88
N GLY A 106 5.88 -7.36 1.28
CA GLY A 106 7.06 -8.11 0.81
C GLY A 106 7.47 -7.78 -0.62
N ARG A 107 7.25 -6.54 -1.07
CA ARG A 107 7.45 -6.14 -2.48
C ARG A 107 8.66 -5.25 -2.73
N GLN A 108 9.27 -4.71 -1.68
CA GLN A 108 10.34 -3.71 -1.79
C GLN A 108 11.72 -4.30 -1.52
N LEU A 109 11.90 -4.97 -0.37
CA LEU A 109 13.16 -5.63 -0.01
C LEU A 109 12.86 -7.00 0.60
N ASP A 110 13.37 -8.06 -0.01
CA ASP A 110 13.01 -9.45 0.33
C ASP A 110 13.55 -9.90 1.70
N GLY A 111 14.73 -9.39 2.08
CA GLY A 111 15.42 -9.78 3.31
C GLY A 111 14.98 -9.08 4.60
N VAL A 112 13.93 -8.23 4.56
CA VAL A 112 13.48 -7.52 5.76
C VAL A 112 12.58 -8.37 6.64
N LEU A 113 12.40 -7.94 7.88
CA LEU A 113 11.45 -8.56 8.81
C LEU A 113 10.02 -8.54 8.25
N SER A 114 9.22 -9.54 8.65
CA SER A 114 7.77 -9.42 8.52
C SER A 114 7.26 -8.36 9.49
N SER A 115 6.18 -7.67 9.12
CA SER A 115 5.52 -6.70 10.01
C SER A 115 5.14 -7.31 11.36
N ALA A 116 4.63 -8.55 11.36
CA ALA A 116 4.30 -9.28 12.58
C ALA A 116 5.49 -9.53 13.52
N ARG A 117 6.72 -9.65 12.99
CA ARG A 117 7.93 -9.80 13.81
C ARG A 117 8.47 -8.46 14.32
N ALA A 118 8.35 -7.40 13.52
CA ALA A 118 8.80 -6.06 13.92
C ALA A 118 7.85 -5.41 14.95
N LEU A 119 6.56 -5.71 14.85
CA LEU A 119 5.50 -5.02 15.59
C LEU A 119 5.66 -5.03 17.12
N PRO A 120 6.00 -6.15 17.81
CA PRO A 120 6.10 -6.14 19.27
C PRO A 120 7.14 -5.17 19.81
N ALA A 121 8.35 -5.16 19.25
CA ALA A 121 9.41 -4.25 19.69
C ALA A 121 9.08 -2.78 19.42
N ILE A 122 8.37 -2.49 18.33
CA ILE A 122 7.86 -1.15 18.03
C ILE A 122 6.77 -0.76 19.03
N ALA A 123 5.82 -1.66 19.32
CA ALA A 123 4.76 -1.40 20.29
C ALA A 123 5.33 -1.16 21.70
N ASP A 124 6.28 -1.97 22.14
CA ASP A 124 6.98 -1.77 23.41
C ASP A 124 7.68 -0.40 23.49
N ALA A 125 8.11 0.15 22.35
CA ALA A 125 8.82 1.42 22.28
C ALA A 125 7.90 2.66 22.31
N VAL A 126 6.70 2.60 21.71
CA VAL A 126 5.87 3.81 21.45
C VAL A 126 4.36 3.66 21.68
N LYS A 127 3.88 2.48 22.10
CA LYS A 127 2.44 2.28 22.31
C LYS A 127 1.91 3.19 23.42
N GLY A 128 0.84 3.91 23.11
CA GLY A 128 0.23 4.91 23.99
C GLY A 128 0.64 6.34 23.64
N ASP A 129 1.76 6.52 22.94
CA ASP A 129 2.23 7.85 22.51
C ASP A 129 1.80 8.17 21.07
N ILE A 130 1.59 7.15 20.23
CA ILE A 130 1.23 7.28 18.81
C ILE A 130 0.30 6.15 18.37
N ALA A 131 -0.57 6.39 17.38
CA ALA A 131 -1.39 5.34 16.81
C ALA A 131 -0.54 4.35 15.99
N ILE A 132 -0.68 3.05 16.28
CA ILE A 132 0.07 1.98 15.62
C ILE A 132 -0.85 1.22 14.68
N LEU A 133 -0.68 1.44 13.38
CA LEU A 133 -1.32 0.63 12.34
C LEU A 133 -0.35 -0.45 11.84
N ALA A 134 -0.87 -1.54 11.29
CA ALA A 134 -0.03 -2.56 10.67
C ALA A 134 -0.62 -3.16 9.40
N ASP A 135 0.22 -3.54 8.45
CA ASP A 135 -0.22 -4.27 7.24
C ASP A 135 0.68 -5.48 6.94
N SER A 136 0.67 -5.96 5.70
CA SER A 136 1.59 -6.98 5.18
C SER A 136 1.32 -8.40 5.70
N GLY A 137 0.40 -9.10 5.01
CA GLY A 137 0.19 -10.55 5.18
C GLY A 137 -1.19 -10.96 5.69
N ILE A 138 -2.00 -10.02 6.18
CA ILE A 138 -3.34 -10.28 6.74
C ILE A 138 -4.29 -10.84 5.68
N ARG A 139 -4.90 -12.01 5.93
CA ARG A 139 -5.85 -12.66 5.01
C ARG A 139 -7.20 -12.98 5.62
N ASN A 140 -7.27 -13.15 6.93
CA ASN A 140 -8.50 -13.52 7.63
C ASN A 140 -8.63 -12.76 8.96
N GLY A 141 -9.76 -12.95 9.65
CA GLY A 141 -10.03 -12.31 10.93
C GLY A 141 -9.06 -12.73 12.05
N LEU A 142 -8.55 -13.96 12.02
CA LEU A 142 -7.58 -14.41 13.02
C LEU A 142 -6.25 -13.67 12.89
N ASP A 143 -5.80 -13.37 11.67
CA ASP A 143 -4.61 -12.55 11.44
C ASP A 143 -4.82 -11.12 11.97
N VAL A 144 -6.02 -10.55 11.78
CA VAL A 144 -6.37 -9.22 12.34
C VAL A 144 -6.22 -9.24 13.86
N VAL A 145 -6.84 -10.21 14.54
CA VAL A 145 -6.79 -10.33 16.01
C VAL A 145 -5.36 -10.56 16.49
N ARG A 146 -4.55 -11.36 15.78
CA ARG A 146 -3.14 -11.57 16.12
C ARG A 146 -2.32 -10.29 16.03
N MET A 147 -2.49 -9.50 14.97
CA MET A 147 -1.77 -8.23 14.83
C MET A 147 -2.15 -7.24 15.94
N ILE A 148 -3.45 -7.18 16.31
CA ILE A 148 -3.90 -6.35 17.43
C ILE A 148 -3.27 -6.83 18.75
N ALA A 149 -3.28 -8.14 18.99
CA ALA A 149 -2.67 -8.74 20.18
C ALA A 149 -1.15 -8.51 20.26
N LEU A 150 -0.48 -8.38 19.11
CA LEU A 150 0.96 -8.06 19.03
C LEU A 150 1.27 -6.57 19.23
N GLY A 151 0.25 -5.70 19.31
CA GLY A 151 0.45 -4.30 19.67
C GLY A 151 -0.18 -3.28 18.73
N ALA A 152 -0.70 -3.67 17.56
CA ALA A 152 -1.37 -2.74 16.66
C ALA A 152 -2.73 -2.28 17.21
N ASP A 153 -3.10 -1.03 16.92
CA ASP A 153 -4.44 -0.48 17.21
C ASP A 153 -5.43 -0.78 16.08
N THR A 154 -4.93 -0.88 14.84
CA THR A 154 -5.72 -1.33 13.69
C THR A 154 -4.82 -1.91 12.60
N VAL A 155 -5.45 -2.52 11.60
CA VAL A 155 -4.74 -3.17 10.49
C VAL A 155 -5.27 -2.75 9.13
N LEU A 156 -4.38 -2.68 8.14
CA LEU A 156 -4.73 -2.36 6.77
C LEU A 156 -4.74 -3.62 5.88
N LEU A 157 -5.73 -3.69 4.99
CA LEU A 157 -5.88 -4.79 4.04
C LEU A 157 -5.37 -4.39 2.65
N GLY A 158 -4.43 -5.18 2.13
CA GLY A 158 -3.95 -5.06 0.74
C GLY A 158 -4.58 -6.11 -0.16
N ARG A 159 -3.82 -7.16 -0.47
CA ARG A 159 -4.21 -8.21 -1.43
C ARG A 159 -5.56 -8.88 -1.14
N ALA A 160 -5.91 -9.13 0.13
CA ALA A 160 -7.20 -9.73 0.48
C ALA A 160 -8.38 -8.91 -0.06
N TYR A 161 -8.35 -7.59 0.14
CA TYR A 161 -9.37 -6.67 -0.38
C TYR A 161 -9.35 -6.62 -1.92
N LEU A 162 -8.16 -6.60 -2.52
CA LEU A 162 -8.01 -6.60 -3.98
C LEU A 162 -8.55 -7.89 -4.64
N TYR A 163 -8.42 -9.04 -3.99
CA TYR A 163 -8.98 -10.30 -4.50
C TYR A 163 -10.51 -10.28 -4.48
N ALA A 164 -11.11 -9.72 -3.43
CA ALA A 164 -12.57 -9.53 -3.38
C ALA A 164 -13.04 -8.57 -4.49
N LEU A 165 -12.33 -7.45 -4.67
CA LEU A 165 -12.60 -6.49 -5.74
C LEU A 165 -12.47 -7.11 -7.14
N ALA A 166 -11.40 -7.88 -7.37
CA ALA A 166 -11.16 -8.50 -8.67
C ALA A 166 -12.20 -9.59 -9.02
N THR A 167 -12.75 -10.26 -8.00
CA THR A 167 -13.73 -11.34 -8.19
C THR A 167 -15.14 -10.82 -8.45
N ALA A 168 -15.60 -9.86 -7.65
CA ALA A 168 -17.01 -9.43 -7.64
C ALA A 168 -17.19 -7.90 -7.63
N GLY A 169 -16.13 -7.13 -7.89
CA GLY A 169 -16.21 -5.67 -7.85
C GLY A 169 -16.62 -5.16 -6.47
N LYS A 170 -17.42 -4.09 -6.45
CA LYS A 170 -17.88 -3.43 -5.21
C LYS A 170 -18.66 -4.37 -4.28
N SER A 171 -19.39 -5.37 -4.81
CA SER A 171 -20.14 -6.31 -3.96
C SER A 171 -19.21 -7.25 -3.20
N GLY A 172 -18.10 -7.69 -3.82
CA GLY A 172 -17.07 -8.48 -3.14
C GLY A 172 -16.46 -7.74 -1.96
N CYS A 173 -16.19 -6.44 -2.11
CA CYS A 173 -15.66 -5.59 -1.04
C CYS A 173 -16.64 -5.34 0.13
N ARG A 174 -17.93 -5.57 -0.09
CA ARG A 174 -18.99 -5.36 0.92
C ARG A 174 -19.34 -6.62 1.70
N GLN A 175 -18.91 -7.79 1.23
CA GLN A 175 -19.16 -9.01 1.97
C GLN A 175 -18.37 -8.96 3.29
N PRO A 176 -19.01 -9.21 4.45
CA PRO A 176 -18.26 -9.45 5.67
C PRO A 176 -17.27 -10.57 5.39
N ALA A 177 -16.08 -10.52 6.00
CA ALA A 177 -15.19 -11.69 6.04
C ALA A 177 -16.05 -12.88 6.48
N GLY A 178 -16.34 -13.78 5.53
CA GLY A 178 -17.28 -14.86 5.74
C GLY A 178 -16.83 -15.76 6.88
N PRO A 179 -17.73 -16.52 7.48
CA PRO A 179 -17.35 -17.56 8.43
C PRO A 179 -16.69 -18.70 7.63
N ASP A 180 -15.36 -18.66 7.55
CA ASP A 180 -14.53 -19.83 7.28
C ASP A 180 -14.03 -20.42 8.60
#